data_AF-A0AA42ZHW2-F1
#
_entry.id   AF-A0AA42ZHW2-F1
#
_cell.length_a   1.000
_cell.length_b   1.000
_cell.length_c   1.000
_cell.angle_alpha   90.00
_cell.angle_beta   90.00
_cell.angle_gamma   90.00
#
_symmetry.space_group_name_H-M   'P 1'
#
loop_
_entity.id
_entity.type
_entity.pdbx_description
1 polymer ?
#
loop_
_entity_poly.entity_id
_entity_poly.type
_entity_poly.pdbx_seq_one_letter_code
_entity_poly.pdbx_strand_id
1 'polypeptide(L)'
;MSIRSKLLLGFGLAALMSGFVGYQSINKVKELAKPLSREIPAAAAELEHASHLFNEAQLIRYYDEVLTQSARNFAFTQEEKWADRYGDMEPLLDQSIKRAIGVGDETDRQFFAQVDSANLALVEMEYRAISLVDQGRASEAVSILESDEYWAQKQFYWNGLKSFFDRVEVRDHQAHDVSTRTVEAATALARSGVESSLRSIWILMGVLSVAAVVIGTVIGRSIIRPLNRLRKTAIEIAEGNYSARTNIVAGDEIGDLAGSIDQIAISLDNAKEDGAASKRQLVDRH
;
A
#
# COMPACT_ATOMS: atom_id res chain seq x y z
N MET A 1 -27.78 37.68 -16.21
CA MET A 1 -26.71 37.19 -15.30
C MET A 1 -25.40 37.77 -15.79
N SER A 2 -24.64 38.40 -14.90
CA SER A 2 -23.34 39.01 -15.21
C SER A 2 -22.35 38.01 -15.81
N ILE A 3 -21.42 38.52 -16.60
CA ILE A 3 -20.32 37.72 -17.17
C ILE A 3 -19.49 37.07 -16.06
N ARG A 4 -19.21 37.81 -14.99
CA ARG A 4 -18.49 37.31 -13.82
C ARG A 4 -19.17 36.07 -13.23
N SER A 5 -20.49 36.10 -13.06
CA SER A 5 -21.24 34.98 -12.51
C SER A 5 -21.22 33.76 -13.44
N LYS A 6 -21.24 33.95 -14.77
CA LYS A 6 -21.16 32.84 -15.74
C LYS A 6 -19.81 32.13 -15.66
N LEU A 7 -18.72 32.90 -15.56
CA LEU A 7 -17.37 32.36 -15.43
C LEU A 7 -17.16 31.66 -14.09
N LEU A 8 -17.54 32.29 -12.98
CA LEU A 8 -17.41 31.71 -11.63
C LEU A 8 -18.19 30.41 -11.50
N LEU A 9 -19.38 30.32 -12.09
CA LEU A 9 -20.19 29.10 -12.06
C LEU A 9 -19.53 27.96 -12.86
N GLY A 10 -18.97 28.26 -14.04
CA GLY A 10 -18.24 27.27 -14.84
C GLY A 10 -16.97 26.75 -14.16
N PHE A 11 -16.11 27.64 -13.66
CA PHE A 11 -14.90 27.24 -12.94
C PHE A 11 -15.20 26.56 -11.61
N GLY A 12 -16.22 27.02 -10.88
CA GLY A 12 -16.66 26.42 -9.63
C GLY A 12 -17.16 24.99 -9.81
N LEU A 13 -17.95 24.73 -10.86
CA LEU A 13 -18.42 23.37 -11.17
C LEU A 13 -17.25 22.44 -11.50
N ALA A 14 -16.28 22.89 -12.29
CA ALA A 14 -15.10 22.10 -12.62
C ALA A 14 -14.26 21.76 -11.37
N ALA A 15 -14.03 22.75 -10.50
CA ALA A 15 -13.30 22.56 -9.25
C ALA A 15 -14.00 21.56 -8.30
N LEU A 16 -15.33 21.65 -8.19
CA LEU A 16 -16.13 20.70 -7.40
C LEU A 16 -16.02 19.27 -7.94
N MET A 17 -16.12 19.10 -9.26
CA MET A 17 -15.99 17.78 -9.90
C MET A 17 -14.59 17.18 -9.69
N SER A 18 -13.54 17.97 -9.90
CA SER A 18 -12.16 17.54 -9.64
C SER A 18 -11.93 17.18 -8.16
N GLY A 19 -12.46 17.99 -7.24
CA GLY A 19 -12.38 17.74 -5.80
C GLY A 19 -13.10 16.45 -5.39
N PHE A 20 -14.30 16.22 -5.91
CA PHE A 20 -15.07 15.02 -5.62
C PHE A 20 -14.38 13.74 -6.14
N VAL A 21 -13.85 13.78 -7.37
CA VAL A 21 -13.10 12.63 -7.92
C VAL A 21 -11.79 12.40 -7.17
N GLY A 22 -11.07 13.48 -6.82
CA GLY A 22 -9.87 13.40 -5.99
C GLY A 22 -10.15 12.75 -4.64
N TYR A 23 -11.21 13.16 -3.95
CA TYR A 23 -11.64 12.60 -2.68
C TYR A 23 -11.97 11.10 -2.79
N GLN A 24 -12.76 10.72 -3.79
CA GLN A 24 -13.11 9.30 -4.03
C GLN A 24 -11.87 8.45 -4.36
N SER A 25 -10.92 9.00 -5.12
CA SER A 25 -9.67 8.31 -5.47
C SER A 25 -8.81 8.06 -4.22
N ILE A 26 -8.63 9.08 -3.38
CA ILE A 26 -7.87 8.97 -2.13
C ILE A 26 -8.48 7.91 -1.20
N ASN A 27 -9.81 7.86 -1.07
CA ASN A 27 -10.46 6.86 -0.23
C ASN A 27 -10.23 5.43 -0.73
N LYS A 28 -10.30 5.19 -2.05
CA LYS A 28 -9.98 3.88 -2.63
C LYS A 28 -8.53 3.49 -2.44
N VAL A 29 -7.59 4.43 -2.61
CA VAL A 29 -6.17 4.18 -2.37
C VAL A 29 -5.91 3.80 -0.91
N LYS A 30 -6.62 4.40 0.05
CA LYS A 30 -6.52 4.02 1.47
C LYS A 30 -7.02 2.61 1.74
N GLU A 31 -8.11 2.19 1.11
CA GLU A 31 -8.61 0.81 1.21
C GLU A 31 -7.60 -0.21 0.64
N LEU A 32 -6.98 0.13 -0.49
CA LEU A 32 -5.92 -0.67 -1.12
C LEU A 32 -4.66 -0.79 -0.27
N ALA A 33 -4.26 0.29 0.40
CA ALA A 33 -3.03 0.33 1.18
C ALA A 33 -3.09 -0.54 2.44
N LYS A 34 -4.28 -0.80 2.98
CA LYS A 34 -4.48 -1.52 4.25
C LYS A 34 -3.94 -2.96 4.23
N PRO A 35 -4.32 -3.85 3.28
CA PRO A 35 -3.77 -5.20 3.23
C PRO A 35 -2.27 -5.21 2.88
N LEU A 36 -1.81 -4.31 2.00
CA LEU A 36 -0.40 -4.22 1.60
C LEU A 36 0.54 -3.80 2.74
N SER A 37 0.11 -2.88 3.59
CA SER A 37 0.95 -2.29 4.64
C SER A 37 0.91 -3.03 5.96
N ARG A 38 -0.13 -3.85 6.20
CA ARG A 38 -0.36 -4.46 7.52
C ARG A 38 -0.53 -5.97 7.48
N GLU A 39 -1.34 -6.49 6.58
CA GLU A 39 -1.73 -7.91 6.58
C GLU A 39 -0.65 -8.79 5.95
N ILE A 40 -0.10 -8.37 4.80
CA ILE A 40 0.98 -9.12 4.12
C ILE A 40 2.27 -9.18 4.96
N PRO A 41 2.79 -8.07 5.53
CA PRO A 41 3.99 -8.13 6.37
C PRO A 41 3.80 -8.95 7.65
N ALA A 42 2.61 -8.91 8.25
CA ALA A 42 2.32 -9.71 9.43
C ALA A 42 2.31 -11.22 9.11
N ALA A 43 1.67 -11.63 8.02
CA ALA A 43 1.67 -13.02 7.57
C ALA A 43 3.10 -13.49 7.19
N ALA A 44 3.91 -12.63 6.58
CA ALA A 44 5.30 -12.94 6.27
C ALA A 44 6.15 -13.11 7.54
N ALA A 45 5.98 -12.24 8.54
CA ALA A 45 6.66 -12.35 9.82
C ALA A 45 6.24 -13.62 10.58
N GLU A 46 4.96 -13.98 10.57
CA GLU A 46 4.49 -15.25 11.16
C GLU A 46 5.13 -16.47 10.49
N LEU A 47 5.25 -16.45 9.16
CA LEU A 47 5.90 -17.52 8.41
C LEU A 47 7.41 -17.61 8.73
N GLU A 48 8.08 -16.47 8.83
CA GLU A 48 9.50 -16.39 9.22
C GLU A 48 9.72 -16.97 10.63
N HIS A 49 8.89 -16.57 11.59
CA HIS A 49 8.92 -17.10 12.95
C HIS A 49 8.68 -18.61 12.99
N ALA A 50 7.65 -19.10 12.30
CA ALA A 50 7.34 -20.53 12.23
C ALA A 50 8.48 -21.33 11.58
N SER A 51 9.07 -20.80 10.50
CA SER A 51 10.20 -21.42 9.81
C SER A 51 11.44 -21.49 10.68
N HIS A 52 11.77 -20.42 11.41
CA HIS A 52 12.89 -20.41 12.34
C HIS A 52 12.73 -21.47 13.43
N LEU A 53 11.56 -21.54 14.05
CA LEU A 53 11.28 -22.49 15.12
C LEU A 53 11.29 -23.95 14.61
N PHE A 54 10.76 -24.18 13.41
CA PHE A 54 10.82 -25.49 12.75
C PHE A 54 12.27 -25.91 12.50
N ASN A 55 13.13 -25.01 12.02
CA ASN A 55 14.54 -25.29 11.79
C ASN A 55 15.27 -25.64 13.09
N GLU A 56 15.02 -24.91 14.19
CA GLU A 56 15.57 -25.28 15.50
C GLU A 56 15.12 -26.68 15.92
N ALA A 57 13.83 -27.03 15.77
CA ALA A 57 13.35 -28.37 16.10
C ALA A 57 14.02 -29.48 15.26
N GLN A 58 14.34 -29.22 13.98
CA GLN A 58 15.09 -30.14 13.14
C GLN A 58 16.53 -30.30 13.62
N LEU A 59 17.19 -29.21 14.01
CA LEU A 59 18.54 -29.23 14.58
C LEU A 59 18.57 -29.98 15.92
N ILE A 60 17.60 -29.71 16.80
CA ILE A 60 17.41 -30.40 18.08
C ILE A 60 17.30 -31.92 17.87
N ARG A 61 16.47 -32.35 16.91
CA ARG A 61 16.34 -33.77 16.54
C ARG A 61 17.65 -34.35 16.01
N TYR A 62 18.35 -33.59 15.16
CA TYR A 62 19.61 -34.03 14.57
C TYR A 62 20.72 -34.18 15.62
N TYR A 63 20.93 -33.16 16.46
CA TYR A 63 21.98 -33.18 17.46
C TYR A 63 21.73 -34.26 18.53
N ASP A 64 20.49 -34.44 18.98
CA ASP A 64 20.15 -35.52 19.91
C ASP A 64 20.50 -36.92 19.37
N GLU A 65 20.17 -37.20 18.10
CA GLU A 65 20.58 -38.46 17.47
C GLU A 65 22.11 -38.58 17.41
N VAL A 66 22.81 -37.48 17.10
CA VAL A 66 24.28 -37.46 17.09
C VAL A 66 24.87 -37.74 18.47
N LEU A 67 24.36 -37.10 19.54
CA LEU A 67 24.80 -37.29 20.92
C LEU A 67 24.57 -38.73 21.38
N THR A 68 23.35 -39.24 21.22
CA THR A 68 23.00 -40.61 21.61
C THR A 68 23.88 -41.64 20.91
N GLN A 69 24.10 -41.49 19.59
CA GLN A 69 24.98 -42.41 18.86
C GLN A 69 26.45 -42.25 19.27
N SER A 70 26.89 -41.03 19.58
CA SER A 70 28.27 -40.78 20.00
C SER A 70 28.55 -41.38 21.38
N ALA A 71 27.66 -41.17 22.36
CA ALA A 71 27.77 -41.76 23.69
C ALA A 71 27.75 -43.30 23.62
N ARG A 72 26.81 -43.89 22.87
CA ARG A 72 26.76 -45.35 22.67
C ARG A 72 28.01 -45.88 21.98
N ASN A 73 28.42 -45.28 20.86
CA ASN A 73 29.60 -45.73 20.13
C ASN A 73 30.85 -45.63 21.00
N PHE A 74 31.00 -44.58 21.81
CA PHE A 74 32.10 -44.48 22.76
C PHE A 74 32.04 -45.61 23.80
N ALA A 75 30.86 -45.88 24.38
CA ALA A 75 30.69 -46.97 25.34
C ALA A 75 31.05 -48.36 24.78
N PHE A 76 30.76 -48.63 23.50
CA PHE A 76 31.05 -49.93 22.87
C PHE A 76 32.45 -50.05 22.27
N THR A 77 32.97 -48.98 21.66
CA THR A 77 34.23 -49.00 20.90
C THR A 77 35.42 -48.46 21.67
N GLN A 78 35.17 -47.60 22.66
CA GLN A 78 36.18 -46.87 23.44
C GLN A 78 37.10 -45.98 22.57
N GLU A 79 36.66 -45.65 21.35
CA GLU A 79 37.38 -44.73 20.48
C GLU A 79 37.05 -43.26 20.85
N GLU A 80 38.05 -42.52 21.34
CA GLU A 80 37.92 -41.13 21.84
C GLU A 80 37.20 -40.18 20.86
N LYS A 81 37.34 -40.39 19.55
CA LYS A 81 36.67 -39.58 18.50
C LYS A 81 35.16 -39.43 18.73
N TRP A 82 34.52 -40.41 19.37
CA TRP A 82 33.09 -40.35 19.68
C TRP A 82 32.79 -39.49 20.90
N ALA A 83 33.65 -39.50 21.92
CA ALA A 83 33.55 -38.59 23.06
C ALA A 83 33.83 -37.13 22.62
N ASP A 84 34.81 -36.92 21.76
CA ASP A 84 35.09 -35.60 21.17
C ASP A 84 33.88 -35.09 20.38
N ARG A 85 33.33 -35.93 19.50
CA ARG A 85 32.12 -35.60 18.73
C ARG A 85 30.92 -35.27 19.63
N TYR A 86 30.80 -35.96 20.76
CA TYR A 86 29.76 -35.66 21.75
C TYR A 86 29.97 -34.26 22.33
N GLY A 87 31.19 -33.96 22.82
CA GLY A 87 31.53 -32.67 23.42
C GLY A 87 31.41 -31.49 22.45
N ASP A 88 31.65 -31.69 21.16
CA ASP A 88 31.47 -30.65 20.14
C ASP A 88 29.98 -30.34 19.85
N MET A 89 29.10 -31.33 20.01
CA MET A 89 27.71 -31.23 19.58
C MET A 89 26.76 -30.87 20.73
N GLU A 90 27.07 -31.23 21.97
CA GLU A 90 26.23 -30.96 23.14
C GLU A 90 25.93 -29.46 23.32
N PRO A 91 26.91 -28.53 23.18
CA PRO A 91 26.63 -27.10 23.31
C PRO A 91 25.70 -26.58 22.20
N LEU A 92 25.76 -27.17 21.00
CA LEU A 92 24.89 -26.79 19.89
C LEU A 92 23.45 -27.23 20.13
N LEU A 93 23.26 -28.40 20.73
CA LEU A 93 21.94 -28.89 21.14
C LEU A 93 21.32 -27.98 22.20
N ASP A 94 22.04 -27.69 23.29
CA ASP A 94 21.55 -26.78 24.34
C ASP A 94 21.18 -25.42 23.73
N GLN A 95 22.05 -24.86 22.90
CA GLN A 95 21.80 -23.57 22.28
C GLN A 95 20.54 -23.58 21.39
N SER A 96 20.32 -24.64 20.62
CA SER A 96 19.12 -24.80 19.81
C SER A 96 17.85 -24.93 20.66
N ILE A 97 17.89 -25.67 21.77
CA ILE A 97 16.78 -25.77 22.72
C ILE A 97 16.48 -24.41 23.33
N LYS A 98 17.49 -23.67 23.81
CA LYS A 98 17.30 -22.33 24.39
C LYS A 98 16.75 -21.33 23.38
N ARG A 99 17.21 -21.37 22.12
CA ARG A 99 16.66 -20.53 21.04
C ARG A 99 15.20 -20.87 20.76
N ALA A 100 14.86 -22.17 20.69
CA ALA A 100 13.48 -22.60 20.48
C ALA A 100 12.55 -22.11 21.60
N ILE A 101 12.99 -22.19 22.86
CA ILE A 101 12.25 -21.63 24.01
C ILE A 101 12.13 -20.10 23.90
N GLY A 102 13.21 -19.40 23.53
CA GLY A 102 13.21 -17.93 23.47
C GLY A 102 12.32 -17.35 22.37
N VAL A 103 12.19 -18.05 21.24
CA VAL A 103 11.40 -17.61 20.08
C VAL A 103 9.95 -18.09 20.14
N GLY A 104 9.70 -19.24 20.78
CA GLY A 104 8.39 -19.88 20.82
C GLY A 104 7.29 -19.05 21.52
N ASP A 105 6.05 -19.25 21.07
CA ASP A 105 4.88 -18.81 21.82
C ASP A 105 4.71 -19.61 23.12
N GLU A 106 3.70 -19.29 23.93
CA GLU A 106 3.50 -19.94 25.23
C GLU A 106 3.37 -21.47 25.14
N THR A 107 2.70 -21.97 24.10
CA THR A 107 2.52 -23.41 23.89
C THR A 107 3.79 -24.06 23.34
N ASP A 108 4.50 -23.40 22.42
CA ASP A 108 5.79 -23.88 21.92
C ASP A 108 6.80 -23.97 23.07
N ARG A 109 6.83 -22.96 23.94
CA ARG A 109 7.69 -22.95 25.14
C ARG A 109 7.43 -24.13 26.07
N GLN A 110 6.18 -24.55 26.23
CA GLN A 110 5.86 -25.73 27.04
C GLN A 110 6.45 -27.01 26.45
N PHE A 111 6.35 -27.20 25.13
CA PHE A 111 6.95 -28.35 24.46
C PHE A 111 8.48 -28.35 24.59
N PHE A 112 9.12 -27.22 24.29
CA PHE A 112 10.58 -27.14 24.35
C PHE A 112 11.12 -27.14 25.79
N ALA A 113 10.36 -26.68 26.79
CA ALA A 113 10.74 -26.83 28.19
C ALA A 113 10.72 -28.31 28.65
N GLN A 114 9.77 -29.10 28.15
CA GLN A 114 9.78 -30.56 28.37
C GLN A 114 11.00 -31.21 27.70
N VAL A 115 11.32 -30.82 26.47
CA VAL A 115 12.52 -31.27 25.75
C VAL A 115 13.78 -30.89 26.53
N ASP A 116 13.87 -29.66 27.03
CA ASP A 116 15.01 -29.15 27.83
C ASP A 116 15.20 -29.96 29.12
N SER A 117 14.12 -30.22 29.86
CA SER A 117 14.18 -31.00 31.08
C SER A 117 14.64 -32.44 30.84
N ALA A 118 14.15 -33.07 29.76
CA ALA A 118 14.58 -34.42 29.38
C ALA A 118 16.03 -34.42 28.89
N ASN A 119 16.43 -33.40 28.12
CA ASN A 119 17.79 -33.22 27.62
C ASN A 119 18.81 -33.11 28.77
N LEU A 120 18.54 -32.29 29.78
CA LEU A 120 19.44 -32.15 30.94
C LEU A 120 19.67 -33.49 31.66
N ALA A 121 18.62 -34.29 31.82
CA ALA A 121 18.73 -35.63 32.41
C ALA A 121 19.50 -36.60 31.51
N LEU A 122 19.26 -36.58 30.20
CA LEU A 122 19.98 -37.39 29.21
C LEU A 122 21.47 -37.05 29.20
N VAL A 123 21.81 -35.76 29.10
CA VAL A 123 23.19 -35.27 29.10
C VAL A 123 23.92 -35.67 30.39
N GLU A 124 23.27 -35.57 31.55
CA GLU A 124 23.86 -36.05 32.82
C GLU A 124 24.19 -37.56 32.76
N MET A 125 23.26 -38.38 32.28
CA MET A 125 23.46 -39.83 32.14
C MET A 125 24.55 -40.16 31.11
N GLU A 126 24.57 -39.47 29.98
CA GLU A 126 25.53 -39.67 28.89
C GLU A 126 26.95 -39.25 29.32
N TYR A 127 27.13 -38.11 30.00
CA TYR A 127 28.43 -37.74 30.57
C TYR A 127 28.90 -38.72 31.63
N ARG A 128 27.99 -39.24 32.45
CA ARG A 128 28.34 -40.29 33.42
C ARG A 128 28.79 -41.57 32.72
N ALA A 129 28.13 -41.96 31.63
CA ALA A 129 28.53 -43.11 30.83
C ALA A 129 29.92 -42.88 30.19
N ILE A 130 30.16 -41.71 29.59
CA ILE A 130 31.47 -41.33 29.04
C ILE A 130 32.56 -41.41 30.12
N SER A 131 32.34 -40.83 31.29
CA SER A 131 33.31 -40.88 32.40
C SER A 131 33.58 -42.30 32.91
N LEU A 132 32.60 -43.21 32.87
CA LEU A 132 32.79 -44.61 33.22
C LEU A 132 33.67 -45.34 32.20
N VAL A 133 33.55 -45.02 30.91
CA VAL A 133 34.44 -45.57 29.88
C VAL A 133 35.89 -45.15 30.13
N ASP A 134 36.12 -43.87 30.46
CA ASP A 134 37.46 -43.34 30.79
C ASP A 134 38.09 -44.04 32.02
N GLN A 135 37.25 -44.54 32.94
CA GLN A 135 37.67 -45.31 34.11
C GLN A 135 37.89 -46.81 33.82
N GLY A 136 37.76 -47.24 32.57
CA GLY A 136 37.83 -48.65 32.17
C GLY A 136 36.58 -49.47 32.50
N ARG A 137 35.45 -48.82 32.80
CA ARG A 137 34.19 -49.42 33.27
C ARG A 137 33.10 -49.38 32.20
N ALA A 138 33.46 -49.72 30.96
CA ALA A 138 32.57 -49.64 29.79
C ALA A 138 31.25 -50.44 29.94
N SER A 139 31.27 -51.59 30.62
CA SER A 139 30.04 -52.37 30.85
C SER A 139 29.00 -51.64 31.71
N GLU A 140 29.45 -50.82 32.66
CA GLU A 140 28.57 -50.00 33.49
C GLU A 140 28.05 -48.78 32.72
N ALA A 141 28.88 -48.21 31.83
CA ALA A 141 28.44 -47.16 30.92
C ALA A 141 27.30 -47.64 30.02
N VAL A 142 27.44 -48.82 29.40
CA VAL A 142 26.37 -49.44 28.60
C VAL A 142 25.11 -49.68 29.44
N SER A 143 25.27 -50.13 30.70
CA SER A 143 24.12 -50.36 31.60
C SER A 143 23.32 -49.09 31.89
N ILE A 144 23.96 -47.91 31.92
CA ILE A 144 23.29 -46.61 32.04
C ILE A 144 22.54 -46.27 30.75
N LEU A 145 23.22 -46.36 29.60
CA LEU A 145 22.67 -45.98 28.29
C LEU A 145 21.55 -46.92 27.79
N GLU A 146 21.43 -48.11 28.36
CA GLU A 146 20.33 -49.05 28.08
C GLU A 146 19.30 -49.13 29.22
N SER A 147 19.41 -48.28 30.24
CA SER A 147 18.49 -48.32 31.38
C SER A 147 17.08 -47.86 31.02
N ASP A 148 16.09 -48.37 31.75
CA ASP A 148 14.69 -47.95 31.61
C ASP A 148 14.52 -46.43 31.82
N GLU A 149 15.29 -45.84 32.75
CA GLU A 149 15.30 -44.41 33.01
C GLU A 149 15.82 -43.62 31.81
N TYR A 150 16.93 -44.05 31.21
CA TYR A 150 17.46 -43.41 30.00
C TYR A 150 16.43 -43.40 28.86
N TRP A 151 15.81 -44.55 28.60
CA TRP A 151 14.79 -44.66 27.56
C TRP A 151 13.50 -43.91 27.89
N ALA A 152 13.13 -43.79 29.17
CA ALA A 152 12.02 -42.94 29.60
C ALA A 152 12.30 -41.45 29.31
N GLN A 153 13.52 -40.97 29.56
CA GLN A 153 13.91 -39.60 29.21
C GLN A 153 13.92 -39.39 27.69
N LYS A 154 14.42 -40.35 26.90
CA LYS A 154 14.29 -40.30 25.42
C LYS A 154 12.82 -40.20 25.01
N GLN A 155 11.91 -40.94 25.66
CA GLN A 155 10.49 -40.87 25.35
C GLN A 155 9.88 -39.50 25.68
N PHE A 156 10.21 -38.89 26.82
CA PHE A 156 9.75 -37.54 27.15
C PHE A 156 10.26 -36.50 26.15
N TYR A 157 11.53 -36.62 25.76
CA TYR A 157 12.15 -35.78 24.74
C TYR A 157 11.42 -35.89 23.40
N TRP A 158 11.21 -37.12 22.91
CA TRP A 158 10.51 -37.38 21.65
C TRP A 158 9.06 -36.92 21.67
N ASN A 159 8.36 -37.08 22.79
CA ASN A 159 6.97 -36.63 22.94
C ASN A 159 6.88 -35.10 22.84
N GLY A 160 7.79 -34.36 23.48
CA GLY A 160 7.83 -32.90 23.38
C GLY A 160 8.06 -32.43 21.93
N LEU A 161 9.05 -33.00 21.24
CA LEU A 161 9.29 -32.72 19.82
C LEU A 161 8.11 -33.11 18.93
N LYS A 162 7.48 -34.27 19.18
CA LYS A 162 6.33 -34.73 18.41
C LYS A 162 5.15 -33.78 18.56
N SER A 163 4.85 -33.33 19.79
CA SER A 163 3.78 -32.35 20.02
C SER A 163 4.03 -31.04 19.27
N PHE A 164 5.28 -30.59 19.17
CA PHE A 164 5.64 -29.46 18.33
C PHE A 164 5.40 -29.74 16.83
N PHE A 165 5.92 -30.85 16.29
CA PHE A 165 5.78 -31.16 14.86
C PHE A 165 4.31 -31.39 14.45
N ASP A 166 3.52 -32.09 15.27
CA ASP A 166 2.08 -32.27 15.02
C ASP A 166 1.36 -30.92 14.97
N ARG A 167 1.73 -29.97 15.86
CA ARG A 167 1.17 -28.62 15.87
C ARG A 167 1.58 -27.82 14.64
N VAL A 168 2.85 -27.90 14.23
CA VAL A 168 3.32 -27.23 13.02
C VAL A 168 2.64 -27.79 11.78
N GLU A 169 2.45 -29.11 11.68
CA GLU A 169 1.74 -29.74 10.55
C GLU A 169 0.30 -29.23 10.44
N VAL A 170 -0.42 -29.13 11.57
CA VAL A 170 -1.77 -28.53 11.60
C VAL A 170 -1.74 -27.05 11.21
N ARG A 171 -0.75 -26.28 11.69
CA ARG A 171 -0.57 -24.86 11.34
C ARG A 171 -0.24 -24.69 9.87
N ASP A 172 0.62 -25.52 9.30
CA ASP A 172 1.10 -25.43 7.92
C ASP A 172 -0.03 -25.71 6.93
N HIS A 173 -0.84 -26.75 7.19
CA HIS A 173 -2.05 -27.02 6.41
C HIS A 173 -3.07 -25.87 6.46
N GLN A 174 -3.18 -25.16 7.59
CA GLN A 174 -4.02 -23.97 7.70
C GLN A 174 -3.37 -22.73 7.05
N ALA A 175 -2.05 -22.56 7.21
CA ALA A 175 -1.30 -21.39 6.80
C ALA A 175 -1.06 -21.36 5.29
N HIS A 176 -0.85 -22.51 4.63
CA HIS A 176 -0.76 -22.57 3.16
C HIS A 176 -2.07 -22.14 2.50
N ASP A 177 -3.21 -22.53 3.05
CA ASP A 177 -4.54 -22.15 2.58
C ASP A 177 -4.83 -20.66 2.84
N VAL A 178 -4.38 -20.12 3.97
CA VAL A 178 -4.62 -18.72 4.35
C VAL A 178 -3.65 -17.77 3.65
N SER A 179 -2.36 -18.10 3.54
CA SER A 179 -1.35 -17.24 2.89
C SER A 179 -1.62 -17.09 1.40
N THR A 180 -1.96 -18.18 0.71
CA THR A 180 -2.37 -18.11 -0.71
C THR A 180 -3.65 -17.30 -0.87
N ARG A 181 -4.69 -17.56 -0.06
CA ARG A 181 -5.95 -16.79 -0.13
C ARG A 181 -5.80 -15.32 0.24
N THR A 182 -4.95 -14.97 1.19
CA THR A 182 -4.73 -13.56 1.60
C THR A 182 -3.93 -12.80 0.54
N VAL A 183 -2.91 -13.41 -0.06
CA VAL A 183 -2.19 -12.83 -1.20
C VAL A 183 -3.10 -12.72 -2.43
N GLU A 184 -3.90 -13.74 -2.73
CA GLU A 184 -4.89 -13.70 -3.81
C GLU A 184 -5.98 -12.64 -3.58
N ALA A 185 -6.50 -12.53 -2.35
CA ALA A 185 -7.47 -11.51 -1.99
C ALA A 185 -6.88 -10.10 -2.06
N ALA A 186 -5.65 -9.91 -1.55
CA ALA A 186 -4.96 -8.62 -1.62
C ALA A 186 -4.65 -8.22 -3.06
N THR A 187 -4.23 -9.16 -3.92
CA THR A 187 -3.99 -8.91 -5.35
C THR A 187 -5.29 -8.65 -6.12
N ALA A 188 -6.39 -9.33 -5.77
CA ALA A 188 -7.71 -9.07 -6.34
C ALA A 188 -8.26 -7.68 -5.93
N LEU A 189 -8.12 -7.31 -4.66
CA LEU A 189 -8.42 -5.96 -4.18
C LEU A 189 -7.58 -4.92 -4.90
N ALA A 190 -6.27 -5.13 -5.02
CA ALA A 190 -5.35 -4.27 -5.77
C ALA A 190 -5.80 -4.07 -7.23
N ARG A 191 -6.08 -5.16 -7.96
CA ARG A 191 -6.53 -5.10 -9.35
C ARG A 191 -7.85 -4.35 -9.49
N SER A 192 -8.85 -4.69 -8.69
CA SER A 192 -10.18 -4.03 -8.75
C SER A 192 -10.10 -2.55 -8.38
N GLY A 193 -9.25 -2.18 -7.42
CA GLY A 193 -9.01 -0.79 -7.05
C GLY A 193 -8.30 0.00 -8.15
N VAL A 194 -7.30 -0.59 -8.81
CA VAL A 194 -6.63 0.02 -9.98
C VAL A 194 -7.61 0.21 -11.14
N GLU A 195 -8.37 -0.81 -11.51
CA GLU A 195 -9.37 -0.72 -12.59
C GLU A 195 -10.43 0.34 -12.28
N SER A 196 -10.95 0.35 -11.05
CA SER A 196 -11.92 1.36 -10.67
C SER A 196 -11.34 2.77 -10.66
N SER A 197 -10.06 2.93 -10.34
CA SER A 197 -9.37 4.23 -10.37
C SER A 197 -9.20 4.73 -11.81
N LEU A 198 -8.76 3.85 -12.72
CA LEU A 198 -8.68 4.14 -14.15
C LEU A 198 -10.04 4.53 -14.71
N ARG A 199 -11.11 3.79 -14.37
CA ARG A 199 -12.47 4.12 -14.80
C ARG A 199 -12.92 5.52 -14.32
N SER A 200 -12.63 5.89 -13.07
CA SER A 200 -12.95 7.23 -12.58
C SER A 200 -12.15 8.34 -13.27
N ILE A 201 -10.89 8.08 -13.62
CA ILE A 201 -10.06 9.02 -14.39
C ILE A 201 -10.66 9.23 -15.78
N TRP A 202 -11.03 8.15 -16.48
CA TRP A 202 -11.68 8.25 -17.79
C TRP A 202 -12.99 9.02 -17.75
N ILE A 203 -13.83 8.77 -16.74
CA ILE A 203 -15.09 9.52 -16.54
C ILE A 203 -14.80 11.00 -16.29
N LEU A 204 -13.86 11.33 -15.41
CA LEU A 204 -13.49 12.72 -15.12
C LEU A 204 -12.97 13.43 -16.37
N MET A 205 -12.07 12.79 -17.12
CA MET A 205 -11.56 13.35 -18.38
C MET A 205 -12.69 13.60 -19.39
N GLY A 206 -13.66 12.69 -19.49
CA GLY A 206 -14.83 12.86 -20.34
C GLY A 206 -15.68 14.07 -19.90
N VAL A 207 -15.99 14.18 -18.61
CA VAL A 207 -16.78 15.28 -18.06
C VAL A 207 -16.07 16.63 -18.25
N LEU A 208 -14.77 16.70 -17.95
CA LEU A 208 -13.99 17.93 -18.12
C LEU A 208 -13.86 18.34 -19.59
N SER A 209 -13.69 17.38 -20.51
CA SER A 209 -13.66 17.64 -21.95
C SER A 209 -14.98 18.26 -22.44
N VAL A 210 -16.11 17.68 -22.03
CA VAL A 210 -17.44 18.21 -22.37
C VAL A 210 -17.65 19.60 -21.76
N ALA A 211 -17.29 19.79 -20.49
CA ALA A 211 -17.40 21.08 -19.82
C ALA A 211 -16.54 22.16 -20.51
N ALA A 212 -15.33 21.82 -20.95
CA ALA A 212 -14.45 22.75 -21.68
C ALA A 212 -15.06 23.20 -23.01
N VAL A 213 -15.66 22.28 -23.77
CA VAL A 213 -16.37 22.61 -25.02
C VAL A 213 -17.57 23.52 -24.75
N VAL A 214 -18.36 23.22 -23.71
CA VAL A 214 -19.53 24.03 -23.32
C VAL A 214 -19.11 25.44 -22.88
N ILE A 215 -18.11 25.54 -22.00
CA ILE A 215 -17.60 26.84 -21.52
C ILE A 215 -17.01 27.64 -22.69
N GLY A 216 -16.21 27.02 -23.54
CA GLY A 216 -15.62 27.66 -24.72
C GLY A 216 -16.68 28.20 -25.69
N THR A 217 -17.74 27.41 -25.95
CA THR A 217 -18.85 27.86 -26.80
C THR A 217 -19.69 28.96 -26.15
N VAL A 218 -19.91 28.92 -24.83
CA VAL A 218 -20.58 30.00 -24.09
C VAL A 218 -19.76 31.28 -24.16
N ILE A 219 -18.49 31.27 -23.78
CA ILE A 219 -17.58 32.43 -23.83
C ILE A 219 -17.49 32.99 -25.25
N GLY A 220 -17.35 32.11 -26.25
CA GLY A 220 -17.29 32.51 -27.65
C GLY A 220 -18.53 33.29 -28.10
N ARG A 221 -19.72 32.87 -27.64
CA ARG A 221 -20.99 33.52 -28.00
C ARG A 221 -21.32 34.74 -27.13
N SER A 222 -21.05 34.71 -25.83
CA SER A 222 -21.48 35.74 -24.88
C SER A 222 -20.46 36.87 -24.68
N ILE A 223 -19.18 36.65 -24.98
CA ILE A 223 -18.10 37.62 -24.74
C ILE A 223 -17.36 37.93 -26.03
N ILE A 224 -16.74 36.94 -26.66
CA ILE A 224 -15.81 37.16 -27.79
C ILE A 224 -16.53 37.78 -29.00
N ARG A 225 -17.66 37.20 -29.43
CA ARG A 225 -18.43 37.72 -30.58
C ARG A 225 -18.93 39.15 -30.34
N PRO A 226 -19.59 39.48 -29.22
CA PRO A 226 -19.97 40.86 -28.90
C PRO A 226 -18.80 41.84 -28.82
N LEU A 227 -17.69 41.48 -28.16
CA LEU A 227 -16.51 42.35 -28.08
C LEU A 227 -15.94 42.67 -29.47
N ASN A 228 -15.89 41.70 -30.38
CA ASN A 228 -15.44 41.93 -31.75
C ASN A 228 -16.38 42.88 -32.52
N ARG A 229 -17.69 42.81 -32.26
CA ARG A 229 -18.66 43.75 -32.84
C ARG A 229 -18.48 45.16 -32.27
N LEU A 230 -18.37 45.29 -30.95
CA LEU A 230 -18.10 46.58 -30.29
C LEU A 230 -16.83 47.22 -30.86
N ARG A 231 -15.74 46.45 -30.96
CA ARG A 231 -14.48 46.91 -31.57
C ARG A 231 -14.68 47.39 -33.00
N LYS A 232 -15.41 46.62 -33.83
CA LYS A 232 -15.65 46.98 -35.23
C LYS A 232 -16.47 48.27 -35.35
N THR A 233 -17.56 48.40 -34.61
CA THR A 233 -18.40 49.61 -34.61
C THR A 233 -17.63 50.82 -34.11
N ALA A 234 -16.81 50.68 -33.06
CA ALA A 234 -15.98 51.77 -32.55
C ALA A 234 -14.96 52.27 -33.60
N ILE A 235 -14.35 51.35 -34.37
CA ILE A 235 -13.45 51.71 -35.48
C ILE A 235 -14.23 52.46 -36.57
N GLU A 236 -15.40 51.99 -36.97
CA GLU A 236 -16.24 52.65 -37.98
C GLU A 236 -16.62 54.09 -37.55
N ILE A 237 -16.98 54.28 -36.27
CA ILE A 237 -17.27 55.60 -35.70
C ILE A 237 -16.02 56.50 -35.75
N ALA A 238 -14.85 55.97 -35.37
CA ALA A 238 -13.59 56.71 -35.39
C ALA A 238 -13.16 57.13 -36.81
N GLU A 239 -13.50 56.33 -37.82
CA GLU A 239 -13.29 56.62 -39.23
C GLU A 239 -14.33 57.60 -39.82
N GLY A 240 -15.28 58.08 -39.02
CA GLY A 240 -16.26 59.10 -39.38
C GLY A 240 -17.63 58.58 -39.83
N ASN A 241 -17.88 57.27 -39.73
CA ASN A 241 -19.19 56.67 -39.94
C ASN A 241 -20.03 56.67 -38.65
N TYR A 242 -20.63 57.81 -38.32
CA TYR A 242 -21.42 57.99 -37.10
C TYR A 242 -22.79 57.28 -37.12
N SER A 243 -23.22 56.75 -38.26
CA SER A 243 -24.43 55.93 -38.38
C SER A 243 -24.20 54.45 -38.01
N ALA A 244 -22.95 54.04 -37.76
CA ALA A 244 -22.63 52.68 -37.32
C ALA A 244 -23.26 52.36 -35.96
N ARG A 245 -23.79 51.14 -35.81
CA ARG A 245 -24.43 50.66 -34.56
C ARG A 245 -23.93 49.27 -34.20
N THR A 246 -23.86 48.98 -32.91
CA THR A 246 -23.36 47.71 -32.37
C THR A 246 -24.35 46.57 -32.60
N ASN A 247 -25.66 46.87 -32.54
CA ASN A 247 -26.77 45.92 -32.64
C ASN A 247 -26.61 44.71 -31.68
N ILE A 248 -26.04 44.96 -30.51
CA ILE A 248 -25.89 43.93 -29.46
C ILE A 248 -27.03 44.09 -28.47
N VAL A 249 -27.86 43.05 -28.37
CA VAL A 249 -28.90 42.95 -27.34
C VAL A 249 -28.42 41.95 -26.30
N ALA A 250 -27.82 42.44 -25.23
CA ALA A 250 -27.35 41.65 -24.10
C ALA A 250 -27.83 42.27 -22.78
N GLY A 251 -28.22 41.44 -21.82
CA GLY A 251 -28.67 41.87 -20.49
C GLY A 251 -27.57 41.72 -19.43
N ASP A 252 -26.33 42.00 -19.81
CA ASP A 252 -25.14 41.95 -18.97
C ASP A 252 -24.22 43.14 -19.29
N GLU A 253 -23.04 43.17 -18.67
CA GLU A 253 -22.11 44.31 -18.74
C GLU A 253 -21.71 44.68 -20.17
N ILE A 254 -21.78 43.74 -21.12
CA ILE A 254 -21.49 43.98 -22.54
C ILE A 254 -22.64 44.72 -23.22
N GLY A 255 -23.88 44.47 -22.82
CA GLY A 255 -25.05 45.19 -23.32
C GLY A 255 -25.06 46.64 -22.87
N ASP A 256 -24.69 46.89 -21.61
CA ASP A 256 -24.57 48.26 -21.08
C ASP A 256 -23.49 49.05 -21.84
N LEU A 257 -22.35 48.40 -22.13
CA LEU A 257 -21.28 49.00 -22.93
C LEU A 257 -21.70 49.23 -24.38
N ALA A 258 -22.43 48.28 -24.98
CA ALA A 258 -22.97 48.41 -26.33
C ALA A 258 -23.89 49.62 -26.47
N GLY A 259 -24.82 49.78 -25.53
CA GLY A 259 -25.72 50.94 -25.49
C GLY A 259 -24.96 52.26 -25.33
N SER A 260 -23.90 52.28 -24.53
CA SER A 260 -23.06 53.47 -24.35
C SER A 260 -22.34 53.86 -25.66
N ILE A 261 -21.79 52.89 -26.40
CA ILE A 261 -21.15 53.14 -27.70
C ILE A 261 -22.18 53.64 -28.72
N ASP A 262 -23.38 53.05 -28.76
CA ASP A 262 -24.44 53.48 -29.68
C ASP A 262 -24.90 54.91 -29.37
N GLN A 263 -24.98 55.32 -28.10
CA GLN A 263 -25.28 56.70 -27.71
C GLN A 263 -24.20 57.70 -28.13
N ILE A 264 -22.92 57.32 -28.04
CA ILE A 264 -21.80 58.14 -28.56
C ILE A 264 -21.95 58.35 -30.06
N ALA A 265 -22.24 57.28 -30.80
CA ALA A 265 -22.46 57.34 -32.25
C ALA A 265 -23.60 58.30 -32.61
N ILE A 266 -24.75 58.18 -31.93
CA ILE A 266 -25.91 59.08 -32.10
C ILE A 266 -25.53 60.54 -31.82
N SER A 267 -24.80 60.80 -30.74
CA SER A 267 -24.42 62.17 -30.35
C SER A 267 -23.50 62.82 -31.37
N LEU A 268 -22.55 62.05 -31.92
CA LEU A 268 -21.64 62.51 -32.98
C LEU A 268 -22.36 62.74 -34.32
N ASP A 269 -23.33 61.89 -34.65
CA ASP A 269 -24.14 62.04 -35.88
C ASP A 269 -24.95 63.33 -35.83
N ASN A 270 -25.65 63.56 -34.71
CA ASN A 270 -26.42 64.79 -34.48
C ASN A 270 -25.51 66.04 -34.51
N ALA A 271 -24.35 66.00 -33.84
CA ALA A 271 -23.41 67.12 -33.84
C ALA A 271 -22.86 67.44 -35.24
N LYS A 272 -22.67 66.42 -36.08
CA LYS A 272 -22.26 66.58 -37.49
C LYS A 272 -23.38 67.22 -38.32
N GLU A 273 -24.63 66.79 -38.13
CA GLU A 273 -25.79 67.37 -38.81
C GLU A 273 -26.02 68.84 -38.43
N ASP A 274 -25.97 69.16 -37.13
CA ASP A 274 -26.11 70.54 -36.63
C ASP A 274 -25.01 71.47 -37.15
N GLY A 275 -23.76 70.96 -37.19
CA GLY A 275 -22.63 71.67 -37.77
C GLY A 275 -22.75 71.89 -39.29
N ALA A 276 -23.29 70.91 -40.02
CA ALA A 276 -23.54 71.01 -41.46
C ALA A 276 -24.68 71.99 -41.78
N ALA A 277 -25.76 71.98 -40.99
CA ALA A 277 -26.86 72.92 -41.10
C ALA A 277 -26.41 74.37 -40.82
N SER A 278 -25.57 74.56 -39.79
CA SER A 278 -24.99 75.86 -39.45
C SER A 278 -24.08 76.41 -40.56
N LYS A 279 -23.27 75.55 -41.20
CA LYS A 279 -22.45 75.95 -42.36
C LYS A 279 -23.28 76.33 -43.59
N ARG A 280 -24.39 75.64 -43.88
CA ARG A 280 -25.28 75.98 -45.01
C ARG A 280 -25.94 77.35 -44.82
N GLN A 281 -26.38 77.68 -43.60
CA GLN A 281 -26.96 78.99 -43.28
C GLN A 281 -25.97 80.15 -43.41
N LEU A 282 -24.67 79.90 -43.23
CA LEU A 282 -23.63 80.91 -43.40
C LEU A 282 -23.26 81.14 -44.88
N VAL A 283 -23.38 80.13 -45.73
CA VAL A 283 -23.12 80.23 -47.19
C VAL A 283 -24.27 80.93 -47.92
N ASP A 284 -25.53 80.70 -47.52
CA ASP A 284 -26.70 81.39 -48.10
C ASP A 284 -26.83 82.87 -47.68
N ARG A 285 -25.98 83.34 -46.75
CA ARG A 285 -25.97 84.74 -46.26
C ARG A 285 -24.94 85.63 -46.95
N HIS A 286 -24.16 85.11 -47.90
CA HIS A 286 -23.21 85.85 -48.72
C HIS A 286 -23.59 85.79 -50.20
#